data_AF-A0A4U6CB20-F1
#
_entry.id   AF-A0A4U6CB20-F1
#
_cell.length_a   1.000
_cell.length_b   1.000
_cell.length_c   1.000
_cell.angle_alpha   90.00
_cell.angle_beta   90.00
_cell.angle_gamma   90.00
#
_symmetry.space_group_name_H-M   'P 1'
#
loop_
_entity.id
_entity.type
_entity.pdbx_description
1 polymer ?
#
loop_
_entity_poly.entity_id
_entity_poly.type
_entity_poly.pdbx_seq_one_letter_code
_entity_poly.pdbx_strand_id
1 'polypeptide(L)'
;MDDLIDAGDFDKPVRVEIGARELDVYSTLQAAEMLMYDWPIGETGARMEARMTCMKVLGGSEPPETARKAFTKAAKEADILAC
;
A
#
# COMPACT_ATOMS: atom_id res chain seq x y z
N MET A 1 -17.47 4.02 -16.20
CA MET A 1 -16.11 4.21 -16.76
C MET A 1 -15.24 3.38 -15.85
N ASP A 2 -15.27 2.08 -16.11
CA ASP A 2 -14.90 1.02 -15.18
C ASP A 2 -13.94 0.08 -15.92
N ASP A 3 -12.78 0.60 -16.33
CA ASP A 3 -11.78 -0.16 -17.11
C ASP A 3 -10.36 0.36 -16.81
N LEU A 4 -9.96 0.35 -15.52
CA LEU A 4 -8.57 0.52 -15.09
C LEU A 4 -8.15 -0.58 -14.10
N ILE A 5 -8.70 -1.78 -14.27
CA ILE A 5 -8.19 -2.97 -13.58
C ILE A 5 -6.98 -3.46 -14.37
N ASP A 6 -5.98 -3.98 -13.64
CA ASP A 6 -5.01 -4.98 -14.12
C ASP A 6 -3.55 -4.56 -14.40
N ALA A 7 -2.94 -3.78 -13.50
CA ALA A 7 -1.46 -3.80 -13.39
C ALA A 7 -0.92 -3.89 -11.97
N GLY A 8 -1.77 -3.73 -10.94
CA GLY A 8 -1.30 -3.60 -9.57
C GLY A 8 -2.24 -4.18 -8.50
N ASP A 9 -3.23 -4.98 -8.88
CA ASP A 9 -4.20 -5.53 -7.93
C ASP A 9 -3.57 -6.58 -7.01
N PHE A 10 -4.01 -6.58 -5.76
CA PHE A 10 -3.57 -7.53 -4.75
C PHE A 10 -4.53 -8.72 -4.72
N ASP A 11 -3.99 -9.94 -4.75
CA ASP A 11 -4.77 -11.19 -4.57
C ASP A 11 -5.63 -11.16 -3.29
N LYS A 12 -5.11 -10.51 -2.25
CA LYS A 12 -5.84 -10.24 -1.01
C LYS A 12 -5.65 -8.78 -0.60
N PRO A 13 -6.74 -8.07 -0.26
CA PRO A 13 -6.62 -6.71 0.23
C PRO A 13 -5.77 -6.68 1.50
N VAL A 14 -5.10 -5.55 1.72
CA VAL A 14 -4.44 -5.26 2.99
C VAL A 14 -5.33 -4.30 3.75
N ARG A 15 -5.84 -4.75 4.89
CA ARG A 15 -6.66 -3.91 5.77
C ARG A 15 -5.75 -3.11 6.69
N VAL A 16 -5.98 -1.80 6.76
CA VAL A 16 -5.26 -0.90 7.65
C VAL A 16 -6.22 -0.01 8.42
N GLU A 17 -5.87 0.30 9.66
CA GLU A 17 -6.62 1.18 10.54
C GLU A 17 -5.91 2.52 10.67
N ILE A 18 -6.42 3.54 9.98
CA ILE A 18 -5.88 4.89 10.05
C ILE A 18 -6.79 5.71 10.98
N GLY A 19 -6.33 5.90 12.22
CA GLY A 19 -7.09 6.58 13.25
C GLY A 19 -8.29 5.74 13.70
N ALA A 20 -9.51 6.16 13.35
CA ALA A 20 -10.75 5.43 13.67
C ALA A 20 -11.40 4.80 12.43
N ARG A 21 -10.67 4.72 11.32
CA ARG A 21 -11.17 4.24 10.03
C ARG A 21 -10.39 3.01 9.59
N GLU A 22 -11.11 1.93 9.33
CA GLU A 22 -10.58 0.75 8.63
C GLU A 22 -10.68 0.98 7.11
N LEU A 23 -9.59 0.75 6.40
CA LEU A 23 -9.48 0.90 4.96
C LEU A 23 -8.92 -0.40 4.36
N ASP A 24 -9.63 -0.95 3.39
CA ASP A 24 -9.17 -2.11 2.63
C ASP A 24 -8.45 -1.62 1.37
N VAL A 25 -7.15 -1.92 1.28
CA VAL A 25 -6.32 -1.54 0.14
C VAL A 25 -6.27 -2.72 -0.83
N TYR A 26 -6.90 -2.56 -2.00
CA TYR A 26 -7.03 -3.61 -3.01
C TYR A 26 -5.91 -3.59 -4.05
N SER A 27 -5.25 -2.45 -4.23
CA SER A 27 -4.29 -2.29 -5.33
C SER A 27 -3.08 -1.47 -4.90
N THR A 28 -1.99 -1.63 -5.64
CA THR A 28 -0.73 -0.90 -5.46
C THR A 28 -0.92 0.61 -5.57
N LEU A 29 -1.82 1.07 -6.45
CA LEU A 29 -2.13 2.49 -6.58
C LEU A 29 -2.74 3.06 -5.29
N GLN A 30 -3.77 2.39 -4.75
CA GLN A 30 -4.37 2.79 -3.46
C GLN A 30 -3.33 2.78 -2.33
N ALA A 31 -2.45 1.77 -2.31
CA ALA A 31 -1.36 1.69 -1.34
C ALA A 31 -0.42 2.90 -1.46
N ALA A 32 -0.05 3.29 -2.68
CA ALA A 32 0.83 4.43 -2.96
C ALA A 32 0.18 5.75 -2.55
N GLU A 33 -1.09 5.97 -2.91
CA GLU A 33 -1.84 7.17 -2.54
C GLU A 33 -1.94 7.31 -1.03
N MET A 34 -2.25 6.23 -0.33
CA MET A 34 -2.32 6.21 1.12
C MET A 34 -0.97 6.53 1.77
N LEU A 35 0.12 5.97 1.25
CA LEU A 35 1.47 6.28 1.72
C LEU A 35 1.88 7.73 1.47
N MET A 36 1.26 8.43 0.51
CA MET A 36 1.56 9.83 0.21
C MET A 36 0.68 10.80 1.00
N TYR A 37 -0.63 10.57 1.05
CA TYR A 37 -1.61 11.54 1.54
C TYR A 37 -2.20 11.21 2.91
N ASP A 38 -2.51 9.94 3.16
CA ASP A 38 -3.32 9.53 4.34
C ASP A 38 -2.49 8.88 5.45
N TRP A 39 -1.18 8.74 5.28
CA TRP A 39 -0.34 8.01 6.24
C TRP A 39 -0.27 8.74 7.60
N PRO A 40 -0.66 8.09 8.71
CA PRO A 40 -0.86 8.76 10.00
C PRO A 40 0.45 9.07 10.74
N ILE A 41 1.52 8.34 10.42
CA ILE A 41 2.84 8.55 11.00
C ILE A 41 3.74 9.34 10.04
N GLY A 42 4.85 9.87 10.56
CA GLY A 42 5.84 10.60 9.77
C GLY A 42 6.53 9.75 8.69
N GLU A 43 7.64 10.27 8.19
CA GLU A 43 8.45 9.54 7.21
C GLU A 43 9.32 8.49 7.92
N THR A 44 9.04 7.21 7.68
CA THR A 44 9.88 6.09 8.17
C THR A 44 10.56 5.36 7.03
N GLY A 45 11.57 4.55 7.38
CA GLY A 45 12.27 3.70 6.42
C GLY A 45 11.31 2.76 5.68
N ALA A 46 10.36 2.14 6.39
CA ALA A 46 9.37 1.28 5.76
C ALA A 46 8.40 2.06 4.85
N ARG A 47 8.00 3.29 5.22
CA ARG A 47 7.16 4.13 4.36
C ARG A 47 7.87 4.53 3.06
N MET A 48 9.15 4.90 3.12
CA MET A 48 9.95 5.16 1.91
C MET A 48 10.09 3.92 1.04
N GLU A 49 10.45 2.79 1.64
CA GLU A 49 10.61 1.50 0.95
C GLU A 49 9.30 1.09 0.25
N ALA A 50 8.17 1.21 0.94
CA ALA A 50 6.86 0.89 0.38
C ALA A 50 6.50 1.83 -0.78
N ARG A 51 6.75 3.14 -0.69
CA ARG A 51 6.51 4.08 -1.80
C ARG A 51 7.33 3.73 -3.04
N MET A 52 8.64 3.51 -2.87
CA MET A 52 9.52 3.12 -3.97
C MET A 52 9.09 1.80 -4.61
N THR A 53 8.68 0.84 -3.78
CA THR A 53 8.21 -0.46 -4.26
C THR A 53 6.91 -0.33 -5.04
N CYS A 54 5.94 0.47 -4.56
CA CYS A 54 4.71 0.73 -5.28
C CYS A 54 4.99 1.37 -6.65
N MET A 55 5.91 2.33 -6.74
CA MET A 55 6.31 2.94 -8.01
C MET A 55 6.92 1.91 -8.99
N LYS A 56 7.75 0.98 -8.50
CA LYS A 56 8.34 -0.08 -9.35
C LYS A 56 7.26 -1.01 -9.92
N VAL A 57 6.29 -1.40 -9.10
CA VAL A 57 5.17 -2.24 -9.53
C VAL A 57 4.28 -1.52 -10.53
N LEU A 58 3.92 -0.26 -10.26
CA LEU A 58 3.13 0.55 -11.20
C LEU A 58 3.87 0.77 -12.53
N GLY A 59 5.21 0.81 -12.50
CA GLY A 59 6.05 0.83 -13.70
C GLY A 59 6.28 -0.54 -14.36
N GLY A 60 5.65 -1.61 -13.87
CA GLY A 60 5.79 -2.97 -14.40
C GLY A 60 7.14 -3.64 -14.14
N SER A 61 7.97 -3.09 -13.25
CA SER A 61 9.27 -3.67 -12.89
C SER A 61 9.17 -4.83 -11.89
N GLU A 62 8.14 -4.83 -11.06
CA GLU A 62 7.97 -5.77 -9.95
C GLU A 62 6.52 -6.28 -9.88
N PRO A 63 6.27 -7.47 -9.30
CA PRO A 63 4.92 -7.97 -9.12
C PRO A 63 4.18 -7.23 -7.99
N PRO A 64 2.83 -7.12 -8.06
CA PRO A 64 2.02 -6.47 -7.04
C PRO A 64 2.14 -7.10 -5.65
N GLU A 65 2.50 -8.38 -5.57
CA GLU A 65 2.81 -9.04 -4.30
C GLU A 65 3.97 -8.38 -3.55
N THR A 66 4.98 -7.86 -4.25
CA THR A 66 6.11 -7.15 -3.63
C THR A 66 5.63 -5.85 -3.00
N ALA A 67 4.80 -5.07 -3.70
CA ALA A 67 4.18 -3.86 -3.14
C ALA A 67 3.31 -4.18 -1.93
N ARG A 68 2.51 -5.24 -1.99
CA ARG A 68 1.69 -5.71 -0.87
C ARG A 68 2.52 -6.00 0.37
N LYS A 69 3.63 -6.74 0.22
CA LYS A 69 4.54 -7.09 1.34
C LYS A 69 5.19 -5.84 1.93
N ALA A 70 5.70 -4.94 1.09
CA ALA A 70 6.32 -3.69 1.53
C ALA A 70 5.31 -2.79 2.27
N PHE A 71 4.10 -2.67 1.73
CA PHE A 71 3.00 -1.93 2.36
C PHE A 71 2.59 -2.54 3.70
N THR A 72 2.43 -3.87 3.77
CA THR A 72 2.11 -4.58 5.03
C THR A 72 3.19 -4.35 6.09
N LYS A 73 4.47 -4.36 5.69
CA LYS A 73 5.60 -4.07 6.60
C LYS A 73 5.54 -2.63 7.11
N ALA A 74 5.26 -1.67 6.23
CA ALA A 74 5.06 -0.28 6.63
C ALA A 74 3.87 -0.12 7.59
N ALA A 75 2.74 -0.79 7.31
CA ALA A 75 1.57 -0.77 8.18
C ALA A 75 1.86 -1.38 9.56
N LYS A 76 2.64 -2.46 9.64
CA LYS A 76 3.11 -3.04 10.92
C LYS A 76 4.00 -2.08 11.69
N GLU A 77 4.94 -1.42 11.02
CA GLU A 77 5.84 -0.45 11.66
C GLU A 77 5.07 0.77 12.17
N ALA A 78 4.00 1.15 11.48
CA ALA A 78 3.10 2.22 11.88
C ALA A 78 2.04 1.80 12.91
N ASP A 79 2.00 0.53 13.32
CA ASP A 79 0.98 -0.05 14.21
C ASP A 79 -0.46 0.16 13.71
N ILE A 80 -0.64 0.22 12.38
CA ILE A 80 -1.94 0.40 11.72
C ILE A 80 -2.39 -0.84 10.94
N LEU A 81 -1.64 -1.94 10.98
CA LEU A 81 -2.05 -3.15 10.27
C LEU A 81 -3.23 -3.79 11.01
N ALA A 82 -4.39 -3.86 10.35
CA ALA A 82 -5.53 -4.63 10.84
C ALA A 82 -5.35 -6.12 10.50
N CYS A 83 -5.75 -6.98 11.44
CA CYS A 83 -5.55 -8.44 11.39
C CYS A 83 -6.62 -9.14 10.54
#